data_AF-A0A7T5RSF8-F1
#
_entry.id   AF-A0A7T5RSF8-F1
#
_cell.length_a   1.000
_cell.length_b   1.000
_cell.length_c   1.000
_cell.angle_alpha   90.00
_cell.angle_beta   90.00
_cell.angle_gamma   90.00
#
_symmetry.space_group_name_H-M   'P 1'
#
loop_
_entity.id
_entity.type
_entity.pdbx_description
1 polymer ?
#
loop_
_entity_poly.entity_id
_entity_poly.type
_entity_poly.pdbx_seq_one_letter_code
_entity_poly.pdbx_strand_id
1 'polypeptide(L)'
;MRRPDRGVIRFFLWLALAISISSTLYLGQLVSFFGLLDGKLDETFGSSFPAIPFVALLAVLFIVRWYEFHGILQREEGLSGSRGTRLVGLALILLPLPFSPFTARYLELSAATLIMSFYGASLVINPRTRKFLLPYAALYLVGVTAPSGIQYAFGEPLAGLSTSLTALLVNLSGIPVAWQGTQFELISRSGEVVSGTITAGCSSILSVTTFLGLLGLMHFDLRKDKASTLKTGVVGVLVLVFLNSVRIGILLWAGYDGGSEALWGLHNWIGYAIFLGFYVAVLVVYSRMGSPTLYRHEAKAGRLNPGRPS
;
A
#
# COMPACT_ATOMS: atom_id res chain seq x y z
N MET A 1 -26.10 18.09 28.94
CA MET A 1 -25.16 17.03 28.48
C MET A 1 -25.76 16.33 27.27
N ARG A 2 -25.09 16.34 26.11
CA ARG A 2 -25.54 15.56 24.94
C ARG A 2 -25.21 14.09 25.18
N ARG A 3 -26.17 13.18 24.96
CA ARG A 3 -25.90 11.74 25.03
C ARG A 3 -24.84 11.38 23.98
N PRO A 4 -23.82 10.58 24.31
CA PRO A 4 -22.80 10.17 23.36
C PRO A 4 -23.43 9.39 22.20
N ASP A 5 -22.90 9.62 20.99
CA ASP A 5 -23.35 8.96 19.77
C ASP A 5 -23.15 7.44 19.89
N ARG A 6 -24.24 6.68 19.71
CA ARG A 6 -24.24 5.21 19.86
C ARG A 6 -23.29 4.52 18.88
N GLY A 7 -23.15 5.03 17.66
CA GLY A 7 -22.24 4.49 16.66
C GLY A 7 -20.78 4.67 17.08
N VAL A 8 -20.43 5.81 17.66
CA VAL A 8 -19.08 6.07 18.20
C VAL A 8 -18.75 5.14 19.36
N ILE A 9 -19.66 4.96 20.32
CA ILE A 9 -19.45 4.01 21.43
C ILE A 9 -19.23 2.59 20.89
N ARG A 10 -20.10 2.16 19.98
CA ARG A 10 -20.01 0.83 19.36
C ARG A 10 -18.70 0.63 18.60
N PHE A 11 -18.22 1.66 17.91
CA PHE A 11 -16.92 1.62 17.26
C PHE A 11 -15.80 1.33 18.24
N PHE A 12 -15.70 2.10 19.33
CA PHE A 12 -14.63 1.91 20.31
C PHE A 12 -14.71 0.54 20.99
N LEU A 13 -15.92 0.08 21.33
CA LEU A 13 -16.12 -1.26 21.90
C LEU A 13 -15.73 -2.36 20.92
N TRP A 14 -16.16 -2.25 19.66
CA TRP A 14 -15.82 -3.19 18.60
C TRP A 14 -14.32 -3.24 18.35
N LEU A 15 -13.67 -2.08 18.22
CA LEU A 15 -12.25 -1.96 17.97
C LEU A 15 -11.43 -2.50 19.14
N ALA A 16 -11.78 -2.11 20.37
CA ALA A 16 -11.12 -2.59 21.57
C ALA A 16 -11.22 -4.12 21.66
N LEU A 17 -12.40 -4.69 21.46
CA LEU A 17 -12.59 -6.13 21.52
C LEU A 17 -11.83 -6.87 20.41
N ALA A 18 -11.84 -6.35 19.18
CA ALA A 18 -11.09 -6.95 18.07
C ALA A 18 -9.57 -6.92 18.32
N ILE A 19 -9.03 -5.79 18.80
CA ILE A 19 -7.63 -5.65 19.18
C ILE A 19 -7.31 -6.59 20.34
N SER A 20 -8.12 -6.61 21.41
CA SER A 20 -7.89 -7.48 22.57
C SER A 20 -7.83 -8.95 22.17
N ILE A 21 -8.78 -9.44 21.35
CA ILE A 21 -8.77 -10.83 20.88
C ILE A 21 -7.48 -11.14 20.11
N SER A 22 -7.14 -10.30 19.13
CA SER A 22 -5.93 -10.53 18.32
C SER A 22 -4.65 -10.42 19.14
N SER A 23 -4.54 -9.45 20.05
CA SER A 23 -3.38 -9.25 20.90
C SER A 23 -3.21 -10.35 21.93
N THR A 24 -4.29 -10.81 22.57
CA THR A 24 -4.21 -11.90 23.56
C THR A 24 -3.81 -13.22 22.90
N LEU A 25 -4.34 -13.53 21.72
CA LEU A 25 -4.01 -14.77 21.00
C LEU A 25 -2.59 -14.77 20.42
N TYR A 26 -2.08 -13.60 20.02
CA TYR A 26 -0.85 -13.48 19.25
C TYR A 26 0.20 -12.55 19.88
N LEU A 27 0.19 -12.38 21.21
CA LEU A 27 1.10 -11.45 21.88
C LEU A 27 2.58 -11.75 21.55
N GLY A 28 2.98 -13.03 21.61
CA GLY A 28 4.35 -13.43 21.29
C GLY A 28 4.72 -13.14 19.83
N GLN A 29 3.80 -13.42 18.90
CA GLN A 29 3.99 -13.14 17.49
C GLN A 29 4.03 -11.64 17.20
N LEU A 30 3.22 -10.82 17.90
CA LEU A 30 3.27 -9.36 17.80
C LEU A 30 4.61 -8.83 18.29
N VAL A 31 5.10 -9.28 19.45
CA VAL A 31 6.42 -8.88 19.97
C VAL A 31 7.53 -9.25 18.98
N SER A 32 7.51 -10.49 18.47
CA SER A 32 8.47 -10.94 17.45
C SER A 32 8.37 -10.12 16.16
N PHE A 33 7.15 -9.85 15.68
CA PHE A 33 6.89 -9.03 14.50
C PHE A 33 7.44 -7.61 14.67
N PHE A 34 7.15 -6.96 15.78
CA PHE A 34 7.62 -5.61 16.05
C PHE A 34 9.13 -5.55 16.23
N GLY A 35 9.77 -6.54 16.85
CA GLY A 35 11.23 -6.61 16.91
C GLY A 35 11.89 -6.78 15.53
N LEU A 36 11.30 -7.60 14.66
CA LEU A 36 11.77 -7.74 13.27
C LEU A 36 11.51 -6.48 12.45
N LEU A 37 10.39 -5.81 12.68
CA LEU A 37 10.04 -4.56 12.00
C LEU A 37 10.99 -3.44 12.43
N ASP A 38 11.30 -3.33 13.72
CA ASP A 38 12.24 -2.36 14.28
C ASP A 38 13.63 -2.53 13.68
N GLY A 39 14.15 -3.77 13.64
CA GLY A 39 15.40 -4.07 12.96
C GLY A 39 15.39 -3.72 11.47
N LYS A 40 14.29 -3.99 10.75
CA LYS A 40 14.14 -3.56 9.35
C LYS A 40 14.07 -2.05 9.19
N LEU A 41 13.49 -1.33 10.14
CA LEU A 41 13.45 0.13 10.11
C LEU A 41 14.85 0.70 10.34
N ASP A 42 15.59 0.19 11.31
CA ASP A 42 16.94 0.67 11.63
C ASP A 42 17.97 0.33 10.55
N GLU A 43 17.97 -0.91 10.02
CA GLU A 43 18.90 -1.32 8.97
C GLU A 43 18.46 -0.83 7.57
N THR A 44 17.15 -0.66 7.38
CA THR A 44 16.55 -0.47 6.07
C THR A 44 15.43 0.57 6.07
N PHE A 45 15.62 1.69 6.77
CA PHE A 45 14.91 2.92 6.40
C PHE A 45 15.01 3.08 4.87
N GLY A 46 16.08 2.63 4.21
CA GLY A 46 16.36 2.86 2.80
C GLY A 46 15.75 2.11 1.64
N SER A 47 14.84 1.13 1.74
CA SER A 47 14.36 0.59 0.44
C SER A 47 12.98 -0.05 0.27
N SER A 48 12.27 -0.59 1.27
CA SER A 48 11.33 -1.65 0.83
C SER A 48 10.19 -2.11 1.72
N PHE A 49 9.83 -1.43 2.82
CA PHE A 49 8.63 -1.83 3.57
C PHE A 49 7.40 -0.96 3.22
N PRO A 50 6.59 -1.33 2.22
CA PRO A 50 5.43 -0.56 1.79
C PRO A 50 4.35 -0.48 2.87
N ALA A 51 4.44 -1.28 3.95
CA ALA A 51 3.40 -1.34 4.96
C ALA A 51 3.14 0.01 5.63
N ILE A 52 4.13 0.87 5.88
CA ILE A 52 3.88 2.14 6.57
C ILE A 52 3.09 3.11 5.68
N PRO A 53 3.55 3.49 4.46
CA PRO A 53 2.76 4.33 3.57
C PRO A 53 1.42 3.70 3.21
N PHE A 54 1.38 2.39 3.02
CA PHE A 54 0.15 1.68 2.70
C PHE A 54 -0.85 1.72 3.86
N VAL A 55 -0.43 1.43 5.09
CA VAL A 55 -1.27 1.54 6.30
C VAL A 55 -1.73 2.97 6.53
N ALA A 56 -0.86 3.97 6.36
CA ALA A 56 -1.23 5.37 6.49
C ALA A 56 -2.32 5.75 5.48
N LEU A 57 -2.19 5.33 4.22
CA LEU A 57 -3.19 5.59 3.19
C LEU A 57 -4.48 4.78 3.39
N LEU A 58 -4.40 3.54 3.88
CA LEU A 58 -5.58 2.78 4.32
C LEU A 58 -6.31 3.52 5.45
N ALA A 59 -5.58 4.10 6.40
CA ALA A 59 -6.17 4.88 7.49
C ALA A 59 -6.86 6.15 6.96
N VAL A 60 -6.24 6.86 6.01
CA VAL A 60 -6.87 8.01 5.33
C VAL A 60 -8.16 7.58 4.62
N LEU A 61 -8.13 6.48 3.87
CA LEU A 61 -9.30 5.98 3.13
C LEU A 61 -10.40 5.47 4.08
N PHE A 62 -10.03 4.90 5.22
CA PHE A 62 -10.95 4.56 6.31
C PHE A 62 -11.62 5.81 6.87
N ILE A 63 -10.85 6.87 7.17
CA ILE A 63 -11.37 8.15 7.68
C ILE A 63 -12.34 8.77 6.68
N VAL A 64 -12.00 8.78 5.39
CA VAL A 64 -12.87 9.30 4.33
C VAL A 64 -14.21 8.57 4.29
N ARG A 65 -14.23 7.27 4.59
CA ARG A 65 -15.47 6.46 4.62
C ARG A 65 -16.07 6.26 6.00
N TRP A 66 -15.64 7.05 6.98
CA TRP A 66 -16.17 6.99 8.35
C TRP A 66 -17.69 7.10 8.39
N TYR A 67 -18.30 7.97 7.59
CA TYR A 67 -19.76 8.14 7.56
C TYR A 67 -20.52 6.86 7.20
N GLU A 68 -20.07 6.13 6.17
CA GLU A 68 -20.71 4.87 5.76
C GLU A 68 -20.58 3.80 6.85
N PHE A 69 -19.38 3.70 7.42
CA PHE A 69 -19.09 2.75 8.49
C PHE A 69 -19.88 3.06 9.76
N HIS A 70 -19.95 4.34 10.14
CA HIS A 70 -20.77 4.83 11.23
C HIS A 70 -22.25 4.49 11.02
N GLY A 71 -22.77 4.65 9.80
CA GLY A 71 -24.12 4.22 9.43
C GLY A 71 -24.35 2.71 9.60
N ILE A 72 -23.36 1.86 9.31
CA ILE A 72 -23.42 0.41 9.58
C ILE A 72 -23.51 0.16 11.08
N LEU A 73 -22.66 0.81 11.88
CA LEU A 73 -22.62 0.66 13.34
C LEU A 73 -23.90 1.15 14.02
N GLN A 74 -24.55 2.18 13.47
CA GLN A 74 -25.84 2.66 13.98
C GLN A 74 -26.98 1.66 13.73
N ARG A 75 -26.99 1.01 12.55
CA ARG A 75 -28.03 0.04 12.14
C ARG A 75 -27.81 -1.37 12.67
N GLU A 76 -26.70 -1.60 13.34
CA GLU A 76 -26.35 -2.92 13.87
C GLU A 76 -27.19 -3.24 15.11
N GLU A 77 -27.78 -4.43 15.12
CA GLU A 77 -28.60 -4.93 16.23
C GLU A 77 -27.91 -6.07 16.98
N GLY A 78 -26.58 -6.14 16.91
CA GLY A 78 -25.76 -7.13 17.64
C GLY A 78 -25.58 -8.45 16.88
N LEU A 79 -25.72 -9.58 17.58
CA LEU A 79 -25.28 -10.91 17.14
C LEU A 79 -26.02 -11.49 15.92
N SER A 80 -27.00 -10.80 15.34
CA SER A 80 -27.92 -11.26 14.28
C SER A 80 -27.30 -11.43 12.87
N GLY A 81 -25.98 -11.62 12.77
CA GLY A 81 -25.26 -11.85 11.51
C GLY A 81 -25.22 -13.32 11.05
N SER A 82 -24.95 -13.52 9.75
CA SER A 82 -24.86 -14.86 9.14
C SER A 82 -23.83 -15.75 9.83
N ARG A 83 -24.23 -16.95 10.27
CA ARG A 83 -23.33 -17.95 10.89
C ARG A 83 -22.08 -18.22 10.03
N GLY A 84 -22.24 -18.29 8.71
CA GLY A 84 -21.12 -18.51 7.78
C GLY A 84 -20.03 -17.44 7.86
N THR A 85 -20.39 -16.15 7.95
CA THR A 85 -19.38 -15.06 8.06
C THR A 85 -18.58 -15.15 9.37
N ARG A 86 -19.21 -15.61 10.46
CA ARG A 86 -18.51 -15.84 11.74
C ARG A 86 -17.55 -17.02 11.66
N LEU A 87 -17.94 -18.11 10.99
CA LEU A 87 -17.06 -19.26 10.76
C LEU A 87 -15.83 -18.86 9.93
N VAL A 88 -16.03 -18.05 8.89
CA VAL A 88 -14.90 -17.46 8.14
C VAL A 88 -14.04 -16.60 9.06
N GLY A 89 -14.65 -15.77 9.91
CA GLY A 89 -13.92 -14.97 10.90
C GLY A 89 -13.06 -15.82 11.84
N LEU A 90 -13.60 -16.92 12.36
CA LEU A 90 -12.86 -17.87 13.20
C LEU A 90 -11.70 -18.52 12.44
N ALA A 91 -11.91 -18.96 11.20
CA ALA A 91 -10.84 -19.52 10.37
C ALA A 91 -9.72 -18.49 10.14
N LEU A 92 -10.06 -17.23 9.90
CA LEU A 92 -9.10 -16.14 9.72
C LEU A 92 -8.34 -15.79 11.01
N ILE A 93 -8.99 -15.86 12.18
CA ILE A 93 -8.33 -15.66 13.47
C ILE A 93 -7.21 -16.68 13.64
N LEU A 94 -7.41 -17.93 13.24
CA LEU A 94 -6.45 -19.03 13.38
C LEU A 94 -5.34 -19.01 12.31
N LEU A 95 -5.46 -18.16 11.29
CA LEU A 95 -4.54 -18.12 10.14
C LEU A 95 -3.06 -17.90 10.50
N PRO A 96 -2.68 -17.11 11.53
CA PRO A 96 -1.26 -16.95 11.89
C PRO A 96 -0.59 -18.20 12.48
N LEU A 97 -1.35 -19.17 13.01
CA LEU A 97 -0.77 -20.31 13.75
C LEU A 97 0.23 -21.14 12.94
N PRO A 98 -0.01 -21.50 11.66
CA PRO A 98 0.93 -22.27 10.85
C PRO A 98 2.23 -21.52 10.52
N PHE A 99 2.28 -20.20 10.73
CA PHE A 99 3.43 -19.36 10.42
C PHE A 99 4.28 -19.02 11.66
N SER A 100 3.96 -19.61 12.83
CA SER A 100 4.70 -19.40 14.06
C SER A 100 5.90 -20.36 14.17
N PRO A 101 7.11 -19.91 14.56
CA PRO A 101 7.47 -18.53 14.89
C PRO A 101 7.67 -17.66 13.65
N PHE A 102 7.44 -16.36 13.80
CA PHE A 102 7.73 -15.39 12.74
C PHE A 102 9.23 -15.25 12.53
N THR A 103 9.62 -15.12 11.27
CA THR A 103 11.03 -14.98 10.86
C THR A 103 11.14 -13.83 9.87
N ALA A 104 12.33 -13.22 9.78
CA ALA A 104 12.60 -12.12 8.85
C ALA A 104 12.25 -12.46 7.39
N ARG A 105 12.42 -13.74 7.01
CA ARG A 105 12.12 -14.24 5.65
C ARG A 105 10.64 -14.17 5.28
N TYR A 106 9.75 -14.28 6.26
CA TYR A 106 8.31 -14.31 6.05
C TYR A 106 7.61 -13.10 6.67
N LEU A 107 8.33 -12.01 6.91
CA LEU A 107 7.80 -10.84 7.61
C LEU A 107 6.54 -10.27 6.96
N GLU A 108 6.51 -10.19 5.63
CA GLU A 108 5.36 -9.72 4.85
C GLU A 108 4.15 -10.65 5.04
N LEU A 109 4.37 -11.96 5.01
CA LEU A 109 3.33 -12.96 5.23
C LEU A 109 2.83 -12.95 6.69
N SER A 110 3.72 -12.75 7.65
CA SER A 110 3.39 -12.52 9.06
C SER A 110 2.52 -11.28 9.24
N ALA A 111 2.87 -10.16 8.60
CA ALA A 111 2.06 -8.94 8.63
C ALA A 111 0.67 -9.18 8.02
N ALA A 112 0.60 -9.87 6.88
CA ALA A 112 -0.65 -10.22 6.22
C ALA A 112 -1.55 -11.09 7.11
N THR A 113 -1.01 -12.15 7.70
CA THR A 113 -1.78 -13.07 8.55
C THR A 113 -2.26 -12.41 9.85
N LEU A 114 -1.46 -11.51 10.45
CA LEU A 114 -1.89 -10.71 11.61
C LEU A 114 -3.07 -9.79 11.28
N ILE A 115 -3.01 -9.06 10.15
CA ILE A 115 -4.14 -8.21 9.72
C ILE A 115 -5.37 -9.04 9.39
N MET A 116 -5.20 -10.21 8.76
CA MET A 116 -6.31 -11.14 8.53
C MET A 116 -6.90 -11.68 9.83
N SER A 117 -6.10 -11.88 10.87
CA SER A 117 -6.58 -12.25 12.21
C SER A 117 -7.43 -11.14 12.83
N PHE A 118 -6.97 -9.88 12.77
CA PHE A 118 -7.76 -8.72 13.20
C PHE A 118 -9.08 -8.58 12.42
N TYR A 119 -9.03 -8.78 11.10
CA TYR A 119 -10.23 -8.82 10.27
C TYR A 119 -11.14 -10.00 10.65
N GLY A 120 -10.59 -11.16 10.97
CA GLY A 120 -11.32 -12.32 11.47
C GLY A 120 -12.05 -12.02 12.79
N ALA A 121 -11.37 -11.43 13.76
CA ALA A 121 -11.95 -10.95 15.02
C ALA A 121 -13.09 -9.96 14.76
N SER A 122 -12.87 -9.03 13.83
CA SER A 122 -13.88 -8.06 13.42
C SER A 122 -15.15 -8.73 12.86
N LEU A 123 -15.01 -9.79 12.06
CA LEU A 123 -16.13 -10.55 11.51
C LEU A 123 -16.87 -11.38 12.57
N VAL A 124 -16.15 -11.93 13.56
CA VAL A 124 -16.77 -12.68 14.66
C VAL A 124 -17.60 -11.75 15.54
N ILE A 125 -17.10 -10.57 15.85
CA ILE A 125 -17.82 -9.59 16.67
C ILE A 125 -19.00 -9.01 15.88
N ASN A 126 -18.73 -8.51 14.68
CA ASN A 126 -19.68 -7.83 13.83
C ASN A 126 -19.58 -8.30 12.36
N PRO A 127 -20.39 -9.29 11.95
CA PRO A 127 -20.39 -9.82 10.59
C PRO A 127 -20.74 -8.79 9.50
N ARG A 128 -21.39 -7.66 9.84
CA ARG A 128 -21.75 -6.63 8.86
C ARG A 128 -20.55 -5.80 8.43
N THR A 129 -19.48 -5.76 9.23
CA THR A 129 -18.21 -5.11 8.86
C THR A 129 -17.58 -5.72 7.61
N ARG A 130 -17.91 -6.96 7.24
CA ARG A 130 -17.43 -7.62 6.01
C ARG A 130 -17.54 -6.72 4.79
N LYS A 131 -18.70 -6.09 4.57
CA LYS A 131 -18.94 -5.26 3.37
C LYS A 131 -18.00 -4.06 3.30
N PHE A 132 -17.56 -3.59 4.47
CA PHE A 132 -16.72 -2.43 4.62
C PHE A 132 -15.24 -2.80 4.63
N LEU A 133 -14.83 -3.77 5.44
CA LEU A 133 -13.43 -4.12 5.68
C LEU A 133 -12.85 -5.12 4.67
N LEU A 134 -13.67 -5.95 4.01
CA LEU A 134 -13.16 -6.93 3.05
C LEU A 134 -12.30 -6.31 1.94
N PRO A 135 -12.68 -5.19 1.30
CA PRO A 135 -11.84 -4.54 0.30
C PRO A 135 -10.48 -4.12 0.86
N TYR A 136 -10.44 -3.54 2.07
CA TYR A 136 -9.20 -3.11 2.71
C TYR A 136 -8.32 -4.30 3.09
N ALA A 137 -8.90 -5.35 3.66
CA ALA A 137 -8.18 -6.58 4.01
C ALA A 137 -7.62 -7.29 2.76
N ALA A 138 -8.42 -7.39 1.69
CA ALA A 138 -7.99 -7.98 0.43
C ALA A 138 -6.85 -7.17 -0.22
N LEU A 139 -6.97 -5.84 -0.23
CA LEU A 139 -5.94 -4.97 -0.80
C LEU A 139 -4.67 -4.96 0.05
N TYR A 140 -4.77 -5.04 1.38
CA TYR A 140 -3.60 -5.22 2.23
C TYR A 140 -2.91 -6.54 1.96
N LEU A 141 -3.66 -7.65 1.91
CA LEU A 141 -3.12 -8.96 1.61
C LEU A 141 -2.39 -8.95 0.26
N VAL A 142 -3.04 -8.45 -0.79
CA VAL A 142 -2.44 -8.37 -2.13
C VAL A 142 -1.24 -7.41 -2.13
N GLY A 143 -1.37 -6.22 -1.55
CA GLY A 143 -0.32 -5.20 -1.54
C GLY A 143 0.95 -5.63 -0.81
N VAL A 144 0.80 -6.45 0.23
CA VAL A 144 1.93 -6.97 1.01
C VAL A 144 2.53 -8.24 0.43
N THR A 145 1.72 -9.12 -0.19
CA THR A 145 2.21 -10.45 -0.66
C THR A 145 2.54 -10.51 -2.15
N ALA A 146 1.86 -9.72 -2.99
CA ALA A 146 2.13 -9.68 -4.44
C ALA A 146 3.54 -9.20 -4.83
N PRO A 147 4.19 -8.25 -4.13
CA PRO A 147 5.51 -7.77 -4.53
C PRO A 147 6.53 -8.88 -4.67
N SER A 148 6.59 -9.84 -3.73
CA SER A 148 7.56 -10.93 -3.76
C SER A 148 7.41 -11.83 -4.99
N GLY A 149 6.17 -12.16 -5.36
CA GLY A 149 5.88 -12.96 -6.54
C GLY A 149 6.21 -12.22 -7.84
N ILE A 150 5.86 -10.93 -7.92
CA ILE A 150 6.15 -10.08 -9.08
C ILE A 150 7.66 -9.83 -9.20
N GLN A 151 8.36 -9.64 -8.08
CA GLN A 151 9.80 -9.43 -8.03
C GLN A 151 10.57 -10.63 -8.53
N TYR A 152 10.12 -11.85 -8.21
CA TYR A 152 10.73 -13.07 -8.75
C TYR A 152 10.66 -13.12 -10.29
N ALA A 153 9.52 -12.72 -10.88
CA ALA A 153 9.31 -12.81 -12.32
C ALA A 153 9.87 -11.61 -13.11
N PHE A 154 9.78 -10.40 -12.56
CA PHE A 154 10.03 -9.15 -13.28
C PHE A 154 11.13 -8.28 -12.66
N GLY A 155 11.69 -8.66 -11.51
CA GLY A 155 12.68 -7.87 -10.77
C GLY A 155 13.92 -7.56 -11.58
N GLU A 156 14.57 -8.59 -12.12
CA GLU A 156 15.78 -8.41 -12.93
C GLU A 156 15.53 -7.64 -14.25
N PRO A 157 14.50 -7.97 -15.06
CA PRO A 157 14.17 -7.16 -16.24
C PRO A 157 13.92 -5.68 -15.93
N LEU A 158 13.19 -5.37 -14.85
CA LEU A 158 12.89 -3.99 -14.46
C LEU A 158 14.11 -3.28 -13.87
N ALA A 159 15.02 -4.00 -13.20
CA ALA A 159 16.30 -3.46 -12.77
C ALA A 159 17.18 -3.09 -13.98
N GLY A 160 17.22 -3.93 -15.02
CA GLY A 160 17.91 -3.64 -16.28
C GLY A 160 17.31 -2.43 -17.02
N LEU A 161 15.97 -2.33 -17.08
CA LEU A 161 15.30 -1.17 -17.65
C LEU A 161 15.60 0.11 -16.85
N SER A 162 15.52 0.03 -15.52
CA SER A 162 15.82 1.15 -14.63
C SER A 162 17.26 1.62 -14.79
N THR A 163 18.20 0.68 -14.96
CA THR A 163 19.61 0.96 -15.23
C THR A 163 19.78 1.71 -16.55
N SER A 164 19.17 1.21 -17.63
CA SER A 164 19.29 1.82 -18.97
C SER A 164 18.77 3.26 -18.99
N LEU A 165 17.61 3.50 -18.37
CA LEU A 165 17.04 4.84 -18.24
C LEU A 165 17.90 5.74 -17.35
N THR A 166 18.46 5.20 -16.26
CA THR A 166 19.35 5.96 -15.37
C THR A 166 20.62 6.36 -16.09
N ALA A 167 21.25 5.44 -16.82
CA ALA A 167 22.46 5.71 -17.60
C ALA A 167 22.23 6.85 -18.59
N LEU A 168 21.08 6.87 -19.29
CA LEU A 168 20.69 7.97 -20.16
C LEU A 168 20.62 9.30 -19.39
N LEU A 169 19.91 9.34 -18.26
CA LEU A 169 19.74 10.56 -17.46
C LEU A 169 21.08 11.09 -16.93
N VAL A 170 21.94 10.20 -16.45
CA VAL A 170 23.24 10.56 -15.86
C VAL A 170 24.23 11.01 -16.94
N ASN A 171 24.23 10.38 -18.12
CA ASN A 171 25.04 10.82 -19.25
C ASN A 171 24.67 12.25 -19.70
N LEU A 172 23.36 12.59 -19.69
CA LEU A 172 22.90 13.94 -20.00
C LEU A 172 23.34 14.98 -18.95
N SER A 173 23.58 14.55 -17.70
CA SER A 173 24.08 15.41 -16.63
C SER A 173 25.60 15.59 -16.62
N GLY A 174 26.34 14.86 -17.48
CA GLY A 174 27.80 14.96 -17.60
C GLY A 174 28.58 14.23 -16.51
N ILE A 175 27.94 13.35 -15.73
CA ILE A 175 28.65 12.54 -14.74
C ILE A 175 29.24 11.31 -15.45
N PRO A 176 30.57 11.08 -15.34
CA PRO A 176 31.21 9.92 -15.91
C PRO A 176 30.92 8.69 -15.04
N VAL A 177 30.04 7.80 -15.53
CA VAL A 177 29.74 6.52 -14.89
C VAL A 177 30.07 5.39 -15.84
N ALA A 178 30.92 4.47 -15.40
CA ALA A 178 31.18 3.22 -16.10
C ALA A 178 30.08 2.21 -15.76
N TRP A 179 29.51 1.58 -16.78
CA TRP A 179 28.40 0.63 -16.63
C TRP A 179 28.80 -0.76 -17.12
N GLN A 180 28.47 -1.79 -16.35
CA GLN A 180 28.59 -3.19 -16.75
C GLN A 180 27.29 -3.92 -16.39
N GLY A 181 26.36 -3.98 -17.35
CA GLY A 181 25.02 -4.51 -17.08
C GLY A 181 24.28 -3.61 -16.08
N THR A 182 23.92 -4.16 -14.92
CA THR A 182 23.28 -3.41 -13.81
C THR A 182 24.29 -2.87 -12.79
N GLN A 183 25.58 -3.14 -12.97
CA GLN A 183 26.65 -2.62 -12.13
C GLN A 183 27.11 -1.27 -12.63
N PHE A 184 27.48 -0.39 -11.70
CA PHE A 184 28.04 0.91 -12.00
C PHE A 184 29.28 1.19 -11.15
N GLU A 185 30.17 2.01 -11.70
CA GLU A 185 31.32 2.58 -11.01
C GLU A 185 31.49 4.04 -11.44
N LEU A 186 31.78 4.91 -10.49
CA LEU A 186 32.11 6.31 -10.73
C LEU A 186 33.21 6.77 -9.78
N ILE A 187 33.93 7.81 -10.20
CA ILE A 187 34.91 8.49 -9.34
C ILE A 187 34.25 9.77 -8.85
N SER A 188 34.09 9.89 -7.55
CA SER A 188 33.55 11.09 -6.91
C SER A 188 34.50 12.29 -7.08
N ARG A 189 34.02 13.49 -6.75
CA ARG A 189 34.83 14.72 -6.79
C ARG A 189 36.04 14.70 -5.85
N SER A 190 35.99 13.90 -4.78
CA SER A 190 37.12 13.72 -3.86
C SER A 190 38.12 12.66 -4.32
N GLY A 191 37.83 11.95 -5.42
CA GLY A 191 38.65 10.85 -5.93
C GLY A 191 38.28 9.47 -5.37
N GLU A 192 37.28 9.38 -4.48
CA GLU A 192 36.76 8.10 -3.99
C GLU A 192 36.06 7.34 -5.12
N VAL A 193 36.36 6.04 -5.25
CA VAL A 193 35.65 5.13 -6.15
C VAL A 193 34.34 4.69 -5.49
N VAL A 194 33.22 5.03 -6.12
CA VAL A 194 31.88 4.65 -5.69
C VAL A 194 31.32 3.63 -6.68
N SER A 195 30.98 2.44 -6.19
CA SER A 195 30.44 1.37 -7.02
C SER A 195 29.21 0.72 -6.38
N GLY A 196 28.41 0.06 -7.21
CA GLY A 196 27.21 -0.63 -6.74
C GLY A 196 26.50 -1.40 -7.83
N THR A 197 25.45 -2.12 -7.43
CA THR A 197 24.63 -2.93 -8.33
C THR A 197 23.16 -2.55 -8.16
N ILE A 198 22.49 -2.26 -9.27
CA ILE A 198 21.05 -2.07 -9.32
C ILE A 198 20.40 -3.47 -9.33
N THR A 199 19.98 -3.94 -8.17
CA THR A 199 19.36 -5.26 -8.00
C THR A 199 17.85 -5.22 -8.27
N ALA A 200 17.20 -6.39 -8.32
CA ALA A 200 15.75 -6.51 -8.32
C ALA A 200 15.05 -5.71 -7.20
N GLY A 201 15.70 -5.43 -6.07
CA GLY A 201 15.15 -4.58 -5.00
C GLY A 201 14.99 -3.11 -5.41
N CYS A 202 15.76 -2.66 -6.41
CA CYS A 202 15.70 -1.31 -6.97
C CYS A 202 14.78 -1.20 -8.19
N SER A 203 13.96 -2.21 -8.48
CA SER A 203 13.18 -2.34 -9.73
C SER A 203 11.85 -1.57 -9.77
N SER A 204 11.52 -0.78 -8.75
CA SER A 204 10.21 -0.11 -8.53
C SER A 204 9.01 -1.01 -8.24
N ILE A 205 9.15 -2.35 -8.24
CA ILE A 205 8.02 -3.30 -8.08
C ILE A 205 7.19 -3.04 -6.83
N LEU A 206 7.83 -2.78 -5.70
CA LEU A 206 7.14 -2.44 -4.45
C LEU A 206 6.30 -1.16 -4.57
N SER A 207 6.81 -0.16 -5.28
CA SER A 207 6.09 1.09 -5.49
C SER A 207 4.93 0.92 -6.47
N VAL A 208 5.14 0.14 -7.54
CA VAL A 208 4.11 -0.18 -8.53
C VAL A 208 2.95 -0.96 -7.89
N THR A 209 3.26 -2.00 -7.11
CA THR A 209 2.25 -2.82 -6.43
C THR A 209 1.48 -2.01 -5.37
N THR A 210 2.18 -1.19 -4.59
CA THR A 210 1.57 -0.24 -3.65
C THR A 210 0.59 0.69 -4.38
N PHE A 211 1.03 1.31 -5.47
CA PHE A 211 0.20 2.20 -6.28
C PHE A 211 -1.04 1.49 -6.85
N LEU A 212 -0.89 0.28 -7.42
CA LEU A 212 -2.02 -0.46 -7.97
C LEU A 212 -3.02 -0.86 -6.87
N GLY A 213 -2.55 -1.23 -5.68
CA GLY A 213 -3.40 -1.50 -4.53
C GLY A 213 -4.20 -0.26 -4.10
N LEU A 214 -3.53 0.89 -4.00
CA LEU A 214 -4.17 2.16 -3.68
C LEU A 214 -5.18 2.59 -4.75
N LEU A 215 -4.82 2.46 -6.03
CA LEU A 215 -5.71 2.76 -7.14
C LEU A 215 -6.95 1.88 -7.14
N GLY A 216 -6.79 0.59 -6.83
CA GLY A 216 -7.90 -0.33 -6.62
C GLY A 216 -8.83 0.12 -5.49
N LEU A 217 -8.27 0.57 -4.37
CA LEU A 217 -9.05 1.10 -3.25
C LEU A 217 -9.79 2.38 -3.63
N MET A 218 -9.11 3.33 -4.25
CA MET A 218 -9.73 4.56 -4.73
C MET A 218 -10.84 4.29 -5.73
N HIS A 219 -10.67 3.31 -6.63
CA HIS A 219 -11.72 2.90 -7.55
C HIS A 219 -12.91 2.31 -6.83
N PHE A 220 -12.69 1.46 -5.82
CA PHE A 220 -13.75 0.89 -5.01
C PHE A 220 -14.53 1.97 -4.26
N ASP A 221 -13.82 2.92 -3.65
CA ASP A 221 -14.39 3.97 -2.81
C ASP A 221 -15.09 5.06 -3.64
N LEU A 222 -14.45 5.55 -4.70
CA LEU A 222 -14.97 6.65 -5.52
C LEU A 222 -15.82 6.19 -6.70
N ARG A 223 -15.83 4.88 -6.98
CA ARG A 223 -16.61 4.22 -8.06
C ARG A 223 -16.44 4.86 -9.44
N LYS A 224 -15.24 5.38 -9.74
CA LYS A 224 -14.94 5.99 -11.05
C LYS A 224 -15.07 4.95 -12.16
N ASP A 225 -15.16 5.40 -13.40
CA ASP A 225 -15.19 4.52 -14.57
C ASP A 225 -13.94 3.62 -14.65
N LYS A 226 -14.14 2.35 -15.03
CA LYS A 226 -13.08 1.33 -15.10
C LYS A 226 -12.01 1.67 -16.13
N ALA A 227 -12.39 2.22 -17.29
CA ALA A 227 -11.43 2.59 -18.33
C ALA A 227 -10.54 3.75 -17.85
N SER A 228 -11.13 4.73 -17.14
CA SER A 228 -10.35 5.81 -16.54
C SER A 228 -9.39 5.32 -15.44
N THR A 229 -9.83 4.37 -14.60
CA THR A 229 -8.96 3.71 -13.62
C THR A 229 -7.83 2.97 -14.30
N LEU A 230 -8.12 2.16 -15.31
CA LEU A 230 -7.11 1.39 -16.02
C LEU A 230 -6.09 2.31 -16.70
N LYS A 231 -6.56 3.38 -17.36
CA LYS A 231 -5.68 4.40 -17.95
C LYS A 231 -4.77 5.03 -16.90
N THR A 232 -5.33 5.42 -15.75
CA THR A 232 -4.54 5.97 -14.62
C THR A 232 -3.52 4.95 -14.13
N GLY A 233 -3.89 3.67 -14.04
CA GLY A 233 -3.02 2.57 -13.66
C GLY A 233 -1.83 2.42 -14.60
N VAL A 234 -2.09 2.32 -15.91
CA VAL A 234 -1.03 2.17 -16.92
C VAL A 234 -0.09 3.37 -16.91
N VAL A 235 -0.62 4.59 -16.95
CA VAL A 235 0.20 5.81 -16.92
C VAL A 235 0.99 5.90 -15.63
N GLY A 236 0.37 5.60 -14.48
CA GLY A 236 1.03 5.65 -13.19
C GLY A 236 2.15 4.64 -13.04
N VAL A 237 2.00 3.42 -13.57
CA VAL A 237 3.07 2.40 -13.60
C VAL A 237 4.26 2.91 -14.41
N LEU A 238 4.02 3.46 -15.61
CA LEU A 238 5.09 4.01 -16.46
C LEU A 238 5.82 5.17 -15.77
N VAL A 239 5.06 6.08 -15.14
CA VAL A 239 5.63 7.20 -14.39
C VAL A 239 6.45 6.69 -13.20
N LEU A 240 6.00 5.66 -12.48
CA LEU A 240 6.76 5.10 -11.35
C LEU A 240 8.09 4.47 -11.77
N VAL A 241 8.11 3.73 -12.88
CA VAL A 241 9.35 3.17 -13.44
C VAL A 241 10.32 4.31 -13.78
N PHE A 242 9.82 5.35 -14.43
CA PHE A 242 10.64 6.53 -14.76
C PHE A 242 11.12 7.29 -13.51
N LEU A 243 10.25 7.55 -12.54
CA LEU A 243 10.59 8.21 -11.27
C LEU A 243 11.63 7.41 -10.49
N ASN A 244 11.58 6.08 -10.57
CA ASN A 244 12.60 5.23 -9.95
C ASN A 244 13.97 5.37 -10.65
N SER A 245 14.01 5.50 -11.98
CA SER A 245 15.26 5.83 -12.68
C SER A 245 15.79 7.23 -12.32
N VAL A 246 14.90 8.22 -12.18
CA VAL A 246 15.27 9.56 -11.69
C VAL A 246 15.81 9.47 -10.26
N ARG A 247 15.19 8.68 -9.39
CA ARG A 247 15.67 8.40 -8.02
C ARG A 247 17.11 7.87 -8.06
N ILE A 248 17.38 6.83 -8.85
CA ILE A 248 18.74 6.26 -8.95
C ILE A 248 19.72 7.30 -9.53
N GLY A 249 19.31 8.07 -10.54
CA GLY A 249 20.14 9.15 -11.10
C GLY A 249 20.54 10.20 -10.05
N ILE A 250 19.61 10.60 -9.18
CA ILE A 250 19.87 11.49 -8.05
C ILE A 250 20.87 10.86 -7.06
N LEU A 251 20.77 9.55 -6.81
CA LEU A 251 21.72 8.83 -5.95
C LEU A 251 23.13 8.81 -6.54
N LEU A 252 23.26 8.58 -7.85
CA LEU A 252 24.55 8.63 -8.53
C LEU A 252 25.13 10.04 -8.54
N TRP A 253 24.28 11.07 -8.68
CA TRP A 253 24.70 12.46 -8.53
C TRP A 253 25.22 12.75 -7.13
N ALA A 254 24.53 12.29 -6.09
CA ALA A 254 24.99 12.43 -4.70
C ALA A 254 26.30 11.66 -4.45
N GLY A 255 26.43 10.45 -5.00
CA GLY A 255 27.67 9.67 -4.94
C GLY A 255 28.83 10.36 -5.65
N TYR A 256 28.57 11.02 -6.77
CA TYR A 256 29.57 11.80 -7.48
C TYR A 256 30.00 13.05 -6.70
N ASP A 257 29.06 13.77 -6.08
CA ASP A 257 29.38 15.01 -5.37
C ASP A 257 30.02 14.77 -3.99
N GLY A 258 29.49 13.81 -3.23
CA GLY A 258 29.83 13.59 -1.82
C GLY A 258 30.30 12.18 -1.45
N GLY A 259 30.60 11.31 -2.43
CA GLY A 259 31.12 9.98 -2.18
C GLY A 259 30.07 8.96 -1.70
N SER A 260 30.54 7.81 -1.22
CA SER A 260 29.66 6.68 -0.85
C SER A 260 28.68 7.06 0.28
N GLU A 261 29.14 7.82 1.27
CA GLU A 261 28.32 8.26 2.40
C GLU A 261 27.11 9.09 1.94
N ALA A 262 27.31 10.03 1.01
CA ALA A 262 26.22 10.85 0.48
C ALA A 262 25.22 10.01 -0.33
N LEU A 263 25.70 9.06 -1.13
CA LEU A 263 24.85 8.14 -1.89
C LEU A 263 23.96 7.31 -0.96
N TRP A 264 24.53 6.66 0.05
CA TRP A 264 23.77 5.78 0.95
C TRP A 264 22.91 6.56 1.93
N GLY A 265 23.37 7.72 2.40
CA GLY A 265 22.59 8.64 3.22
C GLY A 265 21.33 9.11 2.47
N LEU A 266 21.45 9.44 1.19
CA LEU A 266 20.30 9.84 0.37
C LEU A 266 19.42 8.65 -0.03
N HIS A 267 20.01 7.48 -0.31
CA HIS A 267 19.31 6.23 -0.62
C HIS A 267 18.24 5.93 0.41
N ASN A 268 18.54 6.27 1.67
CA ASN A 268 17.71 5.97 2.82
C ASN A 268 16.33 6.63 2.84
N TRP A 269 16.15 7.77 2.18
CA TRP A 269 14.90 8.52 2.30
C TRP A 269 14.33 9.06 0.98
N ILE A 270 15.16 9.26 -0.05
CA ILE A 270 14.72 9.91 -1.30
C ILE A 270 13.59 9.15 -2.01
N GLY A 271 13.57 7.82 -1.87
CA GLY A 271 12.50 6.99 -2.39
C GLY A 271 11.14 7.35 -1.79
N TYR A 272 11.05 7.54 -0.47
CA TYR A 272 9.78 7.93 0.16
C TYR A 272 9.33 9.29 -0.29
N ALA A 273 10.22 10.27 -0.35
CA ALA A 273 9.85 11.62 -0.76
C ALA A 273 9.23 11.62 -2.17
N ILE A 274 9.89 10.97 -3.13
CA ILE A 274 9.43 10.89 -4.52
C ILE A 274 8.14 10.09 -4.64
N PHE A 275 8.09 8.87 -4.08
CA PHE A 275 6.95 7.98 -4.26
C PHE A 275 5.72 8.43 -3.45
N LEU A 276 5.90 8.96 -2.23
CA LEU A 276 4.80 9.55 -1.46
C LEU A 276 4.21 10.76 -2.19
N GLY A 277 5.07 11.65 -2.71
CA GLY A 277 4.63 12.77 -3.53
C GLY A 277 3.82 12.32 -4.72
N PHE A 278 4.27 11.29 -5.43
CA PHE A 278 3.53 10.66 -6.52
C PHE A 278 2.16 10.09 -6.07
N TYR A 279 2.10 9.32 -4.99
CA TYR A 279 0.84 8.74 -4.50
C TYR A 279 -0.18 9.82 -4.11
N VAL A 280 0.26 10.88 -3.42
CA VAL A 280 -0.59 12.03 -3.09
C VAL A 280 -1.08 12.74 -4.35
N ALA A 281 -0.19 12.96 -5.34
CA ALA A 281 -0.57 13.58 -6.60
C ALA A 281 -1.63 12.76 -7.35
N VAL A 282 -1.44 11.43 -7.45
CA VAL A 282 -2.45 10.53 -8.06
C VAL A 282 -3.76 10.60 -7.29
N LEU A 283 -3.74 10.55 -5.96
CA LEU A 283 -4.96 10.64 -5.14
C LEU A 283 -5.75 11.92 -5.43
N VAL A 284 -5.05 13.06 -5.52
CA VAL A 284 -5.66 14.36 -5.85
C VAL A 284 -6.21 14.37 -7.28
N VAL A 285 -5.45 13.90 -8.26
CA VAL A 285 -5.89 13.84 -9.67
C VAL A 285 -7.10 12.92 -9.81
N TYR A 286 -7.02 11.72 -9.25
CA TYR A 286 -8.04 10.69 -9.36
C TYR A 286 -9.34 11.07 -8.63
N SER A 287 -9.25 11.74 -7.48
CA SER A 287 -10.44 12.27 -6.78
C SER A 287 -11.16 13.35 -7.58
N ARG A 288 -10.40 14.20 -8.30
CA ARG A 288 -10.92 15.28 -9.16
C ARG A 288 -11.43 14.84 -10.53
N MET A 289 -11.03 13.66 -11.02
CA MET A 289 -11.61 13.10 -12.24
C MET A 289 -13.13 12.99 -12.08
N GLY A 290 -13.91 13.50 -13.04
CA GLY A 290 -15.37 13.69 -12.91
C GLY A 290 -16.14 12.49 -12.32
N SER A 291 -17.19 12.78 -11.56
CA SER A 291 -18.05 11.76 -10.97
C SER A 291 -18.74 10.88 -12.03
N PRO A 292 -19.04 9.62 -11.72
CA PRO A 292 -19.54 8.65 -12.69
C PRO A 292 -20.84 9.12 -13.36
N THR A 293 -20.91 8.84 -14.65
CA THR A 293 -22.08 8.89 -15.55
C THR A 293 -23.34 8.20 -15.01
N LEU A 294 -23.25 7.46 -13.89
CA LEU A 294 -24.39 6.81 -13.21
C LEU A 294 -25.47 7.79 -12.76
N TYR A 295 -25.13 8.99 -12.29
CA TYR A 295 -26.13 10.03 -12.01
C TYR A 295 -26.81 10.56 -13.29
N ARG A 296 -26.16 10.43 -14.45
CA ARG A 296 -26.71 10.87 -15.73
C ARG A 296 -27.76 9.90 -16.27
N HIS A 297 -27.66 8.62 -15.93
CA HIS A 297 -28.65 7.62 -16.31
C HIS A 297 -29.86 7.59 -15.36
N GLU A 298 -29.68 7.76 -14.05
CA GLU A 298 -30.82 7.91 -13.12
C GLU A 298 -31.57 9.23 -13.33
N ALA A 299 -30.85 10.34 -13.63
CA ALA A 299 -31.50 11.60 -13.99
C ALA A 299 -32.22 11.55 -15.35
N LYS A 300 -31.81 10.67 -16.28
CA LYS A 300 -32.54 10.41 -17.53
C LYS A 300 -33.73 9.47 -17.32
N ALA A 301 -33.59 8.45 -16.48
CA ALA A 301 -34.68 7.53 -16.15
C ALA A 301 -35.80 8.21 -15.35
N GLY A 302 -35.46 9.13 -14.45
CA GLY A 302 -36.44 9.92 -13.70
C GLY A 302 -37.16 11.00 -14.50
N ARG A 303 -36.64 11.39 -15.69
CA ARG A 303 -37.30 12.37 -16.58
C ARG A 303 -38.26 11.73 -17.60
N LEU A 304 -38.33 10.40 -17.68
CA LEU A 304 -39.18 9.70 -18.65
C LEU A 304 -40.52 9.22 -18.07
N ASN A 305 -40.93 9.66 -16.88
CA ASN A 305 -42.23 9.29 -16.32
C ASN A 305 -43.09 10.47 -15.81
N PRO A 306 -43.49 11.43 -16.68
CA PRO A 306 -44.44 12.48 -16.32
C PRO A 306 -45.93 12.06 -16.43
N GLY A 307 -46.27 10.76 -16.54
CA GLY A 307 -47.61 10.37 -17.02
C GLY A 307 -48.23 9.10 -16.44
N ARG A 308 -48.26 8.92 -15.12
CA ARG A 308 -49.21 7.97 -14.50
C ARG A 308 -50.28 8.73 -13.71
N PRO A 309 -51.50 8.89 -14.25
CA PRO A 309 -52.63 9.39 -13.50
C PRO A 309 -53.09 8.37 -12.45
N SER A 310 -53.57 8.92 -11.33
CA SER A 310 -54.17 8.26 -10.16
C SER A 310 -55.45 7.52 -10.49
#